data_AF-A0A0M9XAS5-F1
#
_entry.id   AF-A0A0M9XAS5-F1
#
_cell.length_a   1.000
_cell.length_b   1.000
_cell.length_c   1.000
_cell.angle_alpha   90.00
_cell.angle_beta   90.00
_cell.angle_gamma   90.00
#
_symmetry.space_group_name_H-M   'P 1'
#
loop_
_entity.id
_entity.type
_entity.pdbx_description
1 polymer ?
#
loop_
_entity_poly.entity_id
_entity_poly.type
_entity_poly.pdbx_seq_one_letter_code
_entity_poly.pdbx_strand_id
1 'polypeptide(L)'
;MREIVYLSESKLRQFVPEPRRVPRTGALRVTTPLGGIDMDAPVADGEQGQLRHLREVHKHLELVADWYTEPDLRPGQWMQFEVSLRCVTLSGAHQDLVLFVDSVRGEGTGDTERSCRLLMHGSVRHLRGWTPVSVDGPVLEVVNSGSSLGSSFVTRAGQVVEALARHRDPLPVDQTPTRTAVDLHGRGVQELLRALDGEDVSIDTSALMTGYARVTGLLPSTGTDSRCVVASPLFVEYATVLSE
;
A
#
# COMPACT_ATOMS: atom_id res chain seq x y z
N MET A 1 -6.72 -0.76 21.16
CA MET A 1 -6.21 -0.40 19.81
C MET A 1 -4.80 -0.92 19.76
N ARG A 2 -4.45 -1.67 18.71
CA ARG A 2 -3.13 -2.30 18.61
C ARG A 2 -2.09 -1.22 18.30
N GLU A 3 -0.81 -1.54 18.43
CA GLU A 3 0.26 -0.60 18.09
C GLU A 3 0.28 -0.39 16.57
N ILE A 4 0.05 0.86 16.16
CA ILE A 4 0.01 1.27 14.76
C ILE A 4 1.45 1.46 14.27
N VAL A 5 1.83 0.70 13.25
CA VAL A 5 3.13 0.77 12.57
C VAL A 5 3.12 1.81 11.47
N TYR A 6 1.97 1.99 10.80
CA TYR A 6 1.81 2.91 9.68
C TYR A 6 0.42 3.54 9.69
N LEU A 7 0.33 4.85 9.45
CA LEU A 7 -0.94 5.56 9.27
C LEU A 7 -0.82 6.67 8.23
N SER A 8 -1.52 6.51 7.10
CA SER A 8 -1.61 7.52 6.05
C SER A 8 -2.70 8.54 6.37
N GLU A 9 -2.29 9.68 6.92
CA GLU A 9 -3.23 10.78 7.22
C GLU A 9 -3.93 11.31 5.96
N SER A 10 -3.22 11.35 4.83
CA SER A 10 -3.77 11.79 3.55
C SER A 10 -4.89 10.89 3.04
N LYS A 11 -4.79 9.57 3.24
CA LYS A 11 -5.89 8.63 2.94
C LYS A 11 -7.00 8.72 3.98
N LEU A 12 -6.65 8.88 5.27
CA LEU A 12 -7.65 9.00 6.34
C LEU A 12 -8.56 10.23 6.14
N ARG A 13 -8.01 11.35 5.64
CA ARG A 13 -8.79 12.56 5.32
C ARG A 13 -9.77 12.37 4.17
N GLN A 14 -9.62 11.34 3.32
CA GLN A 14 -10.58 11.05 2.23
C GLN A 14 -11.94 10.56 2.73
N PHE A 15 -12.02 10.16 4.01
CA PHE A 15 -13.26 9.72 4.65
C PHE A 15 -13.98 10.84 5.40
N VAL A 16 -13.49 12.08 5.31
CA VAL A 16 -14.17 13.26 5.88
C VAL A 16 -15.07 13.85 4.78
N PRO A 17 -16.36 14.08 5.02
CA PRO A 17 -17.18 14.85 4.09
C PRO A 17 -16.59 16.25 3.93
N GLU A 18 -16.50 16.76 2.69
CA GLU A 18 -16.13 18.15 2.46
C GLU A 18 -17.06 19.04 3.28
N PRO A 19 -16.53 20.01 4.06
CA PRO A 19 -17.37 20.94 4.79
C PRO A 19 -18.24 21.67 3.76
N ARG A 20 -19.54 21.38 3.77
CA ARG A 20 -20.57 22.01 2.93
C ARG A 20 -20.35 23.52 2.93
N ARG A 21 -19.72 24.05 1.88
CA ARG A 21 -19.79 25.48 1.59
C ARG A 21 -21.25 25.78 1.28
N VAL A 22 -21.89 26.48 2.21
CA VAL A 22 -23.27 26.96 2.13
C VAL A 22 -23.52 27.61 0.76
N PRO A 23 -24.64 27.33 0.07
CA PRO A 23 -24.82 27.71 -1.33
C PRO A 23 -25.11 29.21 -1.47
N ARG A 24 -24.42 29.87 -2.40
CA ARG A 24 -25.03 30.99 -3.14
C ARG A 24 -25.70 30.38 -4.38
N THR A 25 -27.03 30.39 -4.34
CA THR A 25 -28.00 30.22 -5.43
C THR A 25 -27.43 30.01 -6.84
N GLY A 26 -27.66 28.83 -7.41
CA GLY A 26 -27.46 28.51 -8.82
C GLY A 26 -27.43 27.00 -9.03
N ALA A 27 -28.51 26.43 -9.56
CA ALA A 27 -28.71 24.99 -9.65
C ALA A 27 -27.62 24.28 -10.46
N LEU A 28 -26.86 23.40 -9.81
CA LEU A 28 -26.15 22.31 -10.48
C LEU A 28 -26.46 21.02 -9.73
N ARG A 29 -27.34 20.21 -10.30
CA ARG A 29 -27.67 18.88 -9.79
C ARG A 29 -26.60 17.91 -10.26
N VAL A 30 -25.65 17.59 -9.39
CA VAL A 30 -24.68 16.51 -9.62
C VAL A 30 -25.07 15.35 -8.71
N THR A 31 -25.52 14.25 -9.31
CA THR A 31 -25.85 13.00 -8.63
C THR A 31 -24.57 12.19 -8.44
N THR A 32 -24.11 12.00 -7.22
CA THR A 32 -23.03 11.06 -6.87
C THR A 32 -23.62 9.67 -6.61
N PRO A 33 -23.19 8.60 -7.30
CA PRO A 33 -23.75 7.27 -7.13
C PRO A 33 -22.94 6.49 -6.09
N LEU A 34 -22.99 6.90 -4.81
CA LEU A 34 -22.66 6.12 -3.61
C LEU A 34 -22.86 7.05 -2.41
N GLY A 35 -23.77 6.68 -1.51
CA GLY A 35 -24.36 7.54 -0.48
C GLY A 35 -23.36 8.33 0.36
N GLY A 36 -23.50 9.67 0.33
CA GLY A 36 -22.81 10.57 1.24
C GLY A 36 -23.37 10.43 2.64
N ILE A 37 -22.50 10.09 3.58
CA ILE A 37 -22.77 10.09 5.01
C ILE A 37 -22.47 11.50 5.55
N ASP A 38 -23.45 12.11 6.21
CA ASP A 38 -23.27 13.32 7.01
C ASP A 38 -22.39 12.92 8.20
N MET A 39 -21.17 13.43 8.28
CA MET A 39 -20.34 13.33 9.46
C MET A 39 -20.04 14.74 9.96
N ASP A 40 -20.26 14.96 11.24
CA ASP A 40 -19.98 16.23 11.90
C ASP A 40 -18.53 16.66 11.67
N ALA A 41 -18.35 17.93 11.29
CA ALA A 41 -17.04 18.51 11.08
C ALA A 41 -16.18 18.33 12.36
N PRO A 42 -14.90 17.92 12.24
CA PRO A 42 -14.06 17.77 13.41
C PRO A 42 -13.88 19.14 14.06
N VAL A 43 -14.43 19.30 15.26
CA VAL A 43 -13.99 20.31 16.22
C VAL A 43 -12.49 20.10 16.40
N ALA A 44 -11.71 21.17 16.33
CA ALA A 44 -10.25 21.13 16.44
C ALA A 44 -9.82 20.51 17.77
N ASP A 45 -9.70 19.18 17.81
CA ASP A 45 -9.47 18.45 19.06
C ASP A 45 -8.49 17.30 18.82
N GLY A 46 -7.21 17.67 18.67
CA GLY A 46 -6.01 16.84 18.91
C GLY A 46 -5.97 15.39 18.40
N GLU A 47 -5.02 14.63 18.96
CA GLU A 47 -4.81 13.21 18.67
C GLU A 47 -6.06 12.35 18.99
N GLN A 48 -6.86 12.76 19.98
CA GLN A 48 -8.09 12.05 20.35
C GLN A 48 -9.17 12.11 19.26
N GLY A 49 -9.31 13.25 18.57
CA GLY A 49 -10.19 13.39 17.41
C GLY A 49 -9.75 12.51 16.25
N GLN A 50 -8.44 12.47 15.97
CA GLN A 50 -7.88 11.58 14.94
C GLN A 50 -8.12 10.10 15.26
N LEU A 51 -7.96 9.68 16.51
CA LEU A 51 -8.24 8.31 16.95
C LEU A 51 -9.74 7.96 16.90
N ARG A 52 -10.64 8.94 17.11
CA ARG A 52 -12.08 8.73 16.92
C ARG A 52 -12.41 8.54 15.44
N HIS A 53 -11.90 9.44 14.59
CA HIS A 53 -12.06 9.36 13.14
C HIS A 53 -11.52 8.05 12.58
N LEU A 54 -10.34 7.61 13.01
CA LEU A 54 -9.79 6.31 12.61
C LEU A 54 -10.69 5.14 13.02
N ARG A 55 -11.31 5.18 14.21
CA ARG A 55 -12.26 4.14 14.65
C ARG A 55 -13.52 4.11 13.80
N GLU A 56 -14.03 5.26 13.38
CA GLU A 56 -15.19 5.36 12.49
C GLU A 56 -14.87 4.82 11.09
N VAL A 57 -13.71 5.20 10.55
CA VAL A 57 -13.21 4.67 9.27
C VAL A 57 -12.98 3.17 9.33
N HIS A 58 -12.44 2.65 10.43
CA HIS A 58 -12.29 1.20 10.63
C HIS A 58 -13.66 0.50 10.54
N LYS A 59 -14.66 0.93 11.32
CA LYS A 59 -16.01 0.34 11.27
C LYS A 59 -16.63 0.37 9.87
N HIS A 60 -16.38 1.44 9.12
CA HIS A 60 -16.85 1.52 7.74
C HIS A 60 -16.14 0.50 6.85
N LEU A 61 -14.81 0.38 6.96
CA LEU A 61 -14.00 -0.54 6.17
C LEU A 61 -14.29 -2.01 6.46
N GLU A 62 -14.64 -2.37 7.71
CA GLU A 62 -15.11 -3.71 8.06
C GLU A 62 -16.32 -4.17 7.21
N LEU A 63 -17.13 -3.24 6.70
CA LEU A 63 -18.31 -3.54 5.90
C LEU A 63 -18.05 -3.61 4.39
N VAL A 64 -16.95 -3.04 3.92
CA VAL A 64 -16.71 -2.82 2.47
C VAL A 64 -15.39 -3.40 1.96
N ALA A 65 -14.50 -3.80 2.85
CA ALA A 65 -13.20 -4.34 2.48
C ALA A 65 -13.27 -5.86 2.34
N ASP A 66 -12.85 -6.35 1.18
CA ASP A 66 -12.68 -7.78 0.92
C ASP A 66 -11.32 -8.27 1.46
N TRP A 67 -11.15 -9.58 1.67
CA TRP A 67 -9.83 -10.12 2.02
C TRP A 67 -8.85 -10.00 0.86
N TYR A 68 -7.58 -9.71 1.12
CA TYR A 68 -6.55 -9.59 0.08
C TYR A 68 -6.37 -10.88 -0.77
N THR A 69 -6.79 -12.03 -0.25
CA THR A 69 -6.75 -13.32 -0.94
C THR A 69 -7.91 -13.51 -1.92
N GLU A 70 -8.97 -12.69 -1.86
CA GLU A 70 -10.16 -12.84 -2.70
C GLU A 70 -9.82 -12.70 -4.20
N PRO A 71 -10.25 -13.63 -5.06
CA PRO A 71 -9.87 -13.69 -6.48
C PRO A 71 -10.36 -12.48 -7.29
N ASP A 72 -11.49 -11.91 -6.89
CA ASP A 72 -12.22 -10.91 -7.68
C ASP A 72 -11.93 -9.46 -7.28
N LEU A 73 -10.90 -9.23 -6.47
CA LEU A 73 -10.39 -7.89 -6.17
C LEU A 73 -10.12 -7.10 -7.46
N ARG A 74 -10.24 -5.78 -7.36
CA ARG A 74 -10.04 -4.81 -8.45
C ARG A 74 -9.27 -3.61 -7.94
N PRO A 75 -8.42 -3.00 -8.78
CA PRO A 75 -7.78 -1.73 -8.45
C PRO A 75 -8.80 -0.67 -8.00
N GLY A 76 -8.46 0.02 -6.91
CA GLY A 76 -9.28 1.03 -6.28
C GLY A 76 -10.19 0.54 -5.15
N GLN A 77 -10.44 -0.78 -5.03
CA GLN A 77 -11.16 -1.37 -3.91
C GLN A 77 -10.34 -1.33 -2.62
N TRP A 78 -11.04 -1.33 -1.49
CA TRP A 78 -10.45 -1.54 -0.19
C TRP A 78 -10.32 -3.03 0.08
N MET A 79 -9.22 -3.41 0.71
CA MET A 79 -9.00 -4.76 1.17
C MET A 79 -8.49 -4.75 2.61
N GLN A 80 -8.78 -5.83 3.32
CA GLN A 80 -8.19 -6.15 4.61
C GLN A 80 -7.17 -7.27 4.48
N PHE A 81 -6.21 -7.29 5.40
CA PHE A 81 -5.17 -8.32 5.42
C PHE A 81 -4.78 -8.67 6.85
N GLU A 82 -4.30 -9.89 7.03
CA GLU A 82 -3.56 -10.33 8.20
C GLU A 82 -2.48 -11.29 7.71
N VAL A 83 -1.21 -10.87 7.73
CA VAL A 83 -0.11 -11.61 7.13
C VAL A 83 1.24 -11.22 7.73
N SER A 84 2.25 -12.09 7.63
CA SER A 84 3.60 -11.81 8.10
C SER A 84 4.33 -10.88 7.11
N LEU A 85 4.50 -9.62 7.49
CA LEU A 85 5.08 -8.58 6.62
C LEU A 85 6.47 -8.18 7.09
N ARG A 86 7.39 -8.06 6.14
CA ARG A 86 8.64 -7.30 6.28
C ARG A 86 8.41 -5.85 5.89
N CYS A 87 8.97 -4.92 6.64
CA CYS A 87 8.93 -3.48 6.35
C CYS A 87 10.32 -2.98 5.95
N VAL A 88 10.48 -2.59 4.68
CA VAL A 88 11.77 -2.20 4.09
C VAL A 88 11.70 -0.84 3.40
N THR A 89 12.84 -0.14 3.35
CA THR A 89 13.08 1.04 2.51
C THR A 89 14.17 0.74 1.51
N LEU A 90 14.14 1.41 0.35
CA LEU A 90 15.18 1.27 -0.66
C LEU A 90 16.27 2.31 -0.44
N SER A 91 17.54 1.95 -0.61
CA SER A 91 18.65 2.89 -0.58
C SER A 91 18.56 3.93 -1.72
N GLY A 92 19.20 5.10 -1.56
CA GLY A 92 19.36 6.10 -2.61
C GLY A 92 18.12 6.94 -2.89
N ALA A 93 17.80 7.18 -4.17
CA ALA A 93 16.77 8.13 -4.62
C ALA A 93 15.33 7.78 -4.16
N HIS A 94 15.11 6.56 -3.68
CA HIS A 94 13.80 6.05 -3.27
C HIS A 94 13.71 5.75 -1.77
N GLN A 95 14.60 6.31 -0.94
CA GLN A 95 14.58 6.13 0.53
C GLN A 95 13.27 6.54 1.21
N ASP A 96 12.50 7.42 0.58
CA ASP A 96 11.20 7.87 1.09
C ASP A 96 10.05 6.88 0.82
N LEU A 97 10.30 5.84 -0.01
CA LEU A 97 9.36 4.76 -0.30
C LEU A 97 9.52 3.66 0.74
N VAL A 98 8.43 3.35 1.45
CA VAL A 98 8.36 2.16 2.31
C VAL A 98 7.59 1.06 1.58
N LEU A 99 8.13 -0.16 1.65
CA LEU A 99 7.50 -1.36 1.14
C LEU A 99 7.16 -2.30 2.30
N PHE A 100 5.94 -2.80 2.32
CA PHE A 100 5.57 -3.94 3.14
C PHE A 100 5.45 -5.16 2.24
N VAL A 101 6.20 -6.20 2.54
CA VAL A 101 6.32 -7.38 1.68
C VAL A 101 5.94 -8.61 2.48
N ASP A 102 4.98 -9.36 1.97
CA ASP A 102 4.63 -10.67 2.47
C ASP A 102 5.82 -11.64 2.35
N SER A 103 6.22 -12.24 3.47
CA SER A 103 7.35 -13.16 3.55
C SER A 103 6.98 -14.52 2.96
N VAL A 104 7.86 -15.08 2.12
CA VAL A 104 7.71 -16.45 1.61
C VAL A 104 8.04 -17.41 2.75
N ARG A 105 7.06 -17.70 3.63
CA ARG A 105 7.28 -18.76 4.63
C ARG A 105 7.34 -20.11 3.93
N GLY A 106 8.50 -20.74 4.08
CA GLY A 106 8.77 -22.09 3.62
C GLY A 106 7.89 -23.13 4.33
N GLU A 107 7.42 -24.08 3.53
CA GLU A 107 7.09 -25.47 3.87
C GLU A 107 6.23 -25.71 5.12
N GLY A 108 4.92 -25.72 4.88
CA GLY A 108 3.94 -26.44 5.69
C GLY A 108 2.94 -27.14 4.77
N THR A 109 3.28 -28.35 4.33
CA THR A 109 2.39 -29.39 3.77
C THR A 109 1.22 -28.93 2.87
N GLY A 110 1.45 -29.00 1.56
CA GLY A 110 0.48 -29.64 0.66
C GLY A 110 -0.67 -28.80 0.09
N ASP A 111 -0.66 -27.48 0.20
CA ASP A 111 -1.66 -26.64 -0.50
C ASP A 111 -1.00 -25.62 -1.43
N THR A 112 -0.51 -26.12 -2.56
CA THR A 112 0.02 -25.33 -3.68
C THR A 112 -1.08 -24.59 -4.44
N GLU A 113 -2.36 -24.78 -4.07
CA GLU A 113 -3.47 -24.05 -4.65
C GLU A 113 -3.63 -22.69 -3.97
N ARG A 114 -3.03 -21.66 -4.59
CA ARG A 114 -3.33 -20.22 -4.40
C ARG A 114 -2.54 -19.51 -3.31
N SER A 115 -1.21 -19.60 -3.32
CA SER A 115 -0.40 -18.59 -2.65
C SER A 115 -0.62 -17.23 -3.34
N CYS A 116 -1.27 -16.30 -2.62
CA CYS A 116 -1.45 -14.91 -3.05
C CYS A 116 -0.46 -14.07 -2.25
N ARG A 117 0.48 -13.40 -2.92
CA ARG A 117 1.44 -12.50 -2.27
C ARG A 117 0.87 -11.10 -2.12
N LEU A 118 1.26 -10.44 -1.04
CA LEU A 118 0.95 -9.04 -0.79
C LEU A 118 2.21 -8.16 -0.87
N LEU A 119 2.16 -7.13 -1.72
CA LEU A 119 3.12 -6.04 -1.77
C LEU A 119 2.40 -4.72 -1.50
N MET A 120 2.77 -4.01 -0.44
CA MET A 120 2.23 -2.68 -0.18
C MET A 120 3.28 -1.61 -0.30
N HIS A 121 2.88 -0.44 -0.79
CA HIS A 121 3.74 0.73 -0.95
C HIS A 121 3.16 1.97 -0.26
N GLY A 122 4.04 2.72 0.40
CA GLY A 122 3.68 3.93 1.13
C GLY A 122 4.85 4.89 1.26
N SER A 123 4.66 5.94 2.05
CA SER A 123 5.74 6.88 2.38
C SER A 123 6.23 6.67 3.80
N VAL A 124 7.55 6.75 4.00
CA VAL A 124 8.19 6.67 5.34
C VAL A 124 7.63 7.69 6.33
N ARG A 125 7.11 8.83 5.85
CA ARG A 125 6.49 9.88 6.69
C ARG A 125 5.24 9.43 7.45
N HIS A 126 4.66 8.30 7.05
CA HIS A 126 3.48 7.72 7.68
C HIS A 126 3.83 6.60 8.67
N LEU A 127 5.10 6.21 8.78
CA LEU A 127 5.55 5.25 9.80
C LEU A 127 5.44 5.85 11.19
N ARG A 128 5.06 5.02 12.16
CA ARG A 128 4.90 5.38 13.57
C ARG A 128 5.73 4.39 14.38
N GLY A 129 6.71 4.89 15.14
CA GLY A 129 7.51 4.08 16.07
C GLY A 129 8.44 3.02 15.45
N TRP A 130 8.36 2.79 14.14
CA TRP A 130 9.13 1.76 13.44
C TRP A 130 10.25 2.35 12.58
N THR A 131 11.45 1.77 12.68
CA THR A 131 12.57 2.09 11.80
C THR A 131 12.67 1.01 10.73
N PRO A 132 12.33 1.30 9.46
CA PRO A 132 12.38 0.31 8.40
C PRO A 132 13.81 -0.13 8.13
N VAL A 133 13.98 -1.37 7.67
CA VAL A 133 15.30 -1.86 7.26
C VAL A 133 15.62 -1.30 5.88
N SER A 134 16.70 -0.54 5.76
CA SER A 134 17.21 -0.11 4.45
C SER A 134 17.85 -1.29 3.75
N VAL A 135 17.39 -1.58 2.54
CA VAL A 135 17.97 -2.58 1.65
C VAL A 135 18.45 -1.90 0.37
N ASP A 136 19.53 -2.40 -0.21
CA ASP A 136 20.02 -1.87 -1.48
C ASP A 136 19.01 -2.11 -2.61
N GLY A 137 18.24 -3.19 -2.51
CA GLY A 137 17.14 -3.50 -3.43
C GLY A 137 17.64 -3.93 -4.81
N PRO A 138 16.73 -4.19 -5.77
CA PRO A 138 17.14 -4.54 -7.13
C PRO A 138 17.89 -3.37 -7.77
N VAL A 139 18.84 -3.69 -8.67
CA VAL A 139 19.49 -2.67 -9.50
C VAL A 139 18.40 -1.89 -10.25
N LEU A 140 18.22 -0.61 -9.91
CA LEU A 140 17.17 0.24 -10.49
C LEU A 140 17.60 0.91 -11.80
N GLU A 141 18.90 1.18 -11.93
CA GLU A 141 19.52 1.73 -13.15
C GLU A 141 20.81 0.99 -13.48
N VAL A 142 21.04 0.72 -14.77
CA VAL A 142 22.30 0.16 -15.27
C VAL A 142 23.03 1.21 -16.09
N VAL A 143 24.25 1.53 -15.70
CA VAL A 143 25.13 2.45 -16.44
C VAL A 143 25.92 1.65 -17.47
N ASN A 144 25.68 1.90 -18.76
CA ASN A 144 26.41 1.21 -19.82
C ASN A 144 27.75 1.92 -20.07
N SER A 145 28.86 1.35 -19.59
CA SER A 145 30.21 1.96 -19.65
C SER A 145 30.86 1.92 -21.05
N GLY A 146 30.12 1.50 -22.09
CA GLY A 146 30.63 1.29 -23.46
C GLY A 146 30.38 2.43 -24.45
N SER A 147 29.82 3.57 -24.02
CA SER A 147 29.60 4.74 -24.89
C SER A 147 29.99 6.01 -24.15
N SER A 148 30.78 6.89 -24.78
CA SER A 148 31.33 8.14 -24.21
C SER A 148 30.29 9.18 -23.75
N LEU A 149 29.02 8.81 -23.68
CA LEU A 149 27.92 9.56 -23.10
C LEU A 149 27.20 8.57 -22.19
N GLY A 150 27.44 8.65 -20.88
CA GLY A 150 26.89 7.71 -19.90
C GLY A 150 25.37 7.73 -19.90
N SER A 151 24.76 6.84 -20.68
CA SER A 151 23.32 6.60 -20.66
C SER A 151 23.01 5.59 -19.56
N SER A 152 22.26 6.00 -18.54
CA SER A 152 21.62 5.05 -17.63
C SER A 152 20.33 4.54 -18.25
N PHE A 153 20.06 3.24 -18.10
CA PHE A 153 18.79 2.64 -18.46
C PHE A 153 18.10 2.14 -17.20
N VAL A 154 16.85 2.52 -17.00
CA VAL A 154 16.02 2.07 -15.89
C VAL A 154 15.65 0.60 -16.11
N THR A 155 15.89 -0.24 -15.12
CA THR A 155 15.50 -1.66 -15.16
C THR A 155 13.98 -1.80 -15.03
N ARG A 156 13.41 -2.98 -15.29
CA ARG A 156 11.96 -3.19 -15.10
C ARG A 156 11.55 -3.04 -13.64
N ALA A 157 12.38 -3.52 -12.70
CA ALA A 157 12.19 -3.28 -11.27
C ALA A 157 12.30 -1.78 -10.95
N GLY A 158 13.24 -1.05 -11.58
CA GLY A 158 13.34 0.41 -11.49
C GLY A 158 12.07 1.12 -11.93
N GLN A 159 11.49 0.75 -13.07
CA GLN A 159 10.23 1.32 -13.57
C GLN A 159 9.07 1.08 -12.61
N VAL A 160 9.01 -0.12 -12.00
CA VAL A 160 8.03 -0.44 -10.96
C VAL A 160 8.24 0.43 -9.72
N VAL A 161 9.47 0.52 -9.20
CA VAL A 161 9.79 1.36 -8.04
C VAL A 161 9.43 2.81 -8.28
N GLU A 162 9.73 3.34 -9.46
CA GLU A 162 9.36 4.71 -9.84
C GLU A 162 7.84 4.89 -9.90
N ALA A 163 7.12 3.92 -10.46
CA ALA A 163 5.66 3.94 -10.49
C ALA A 163 5.08 3.90 -9.06
N LEU A 164 5.56 3.00 -8.19
CA LEU A 164 5.14 2.92 -6.79
C LEU A 164 5.46 4.23 -6.03
N ALA A 165 6.65 4.80 -6.24
CA ALA A 165 7.05 6.06 -5.63
C ALA A 165 6.13 7.23 -6.03
N ARG A 166 5.66 7.27 -7.29
CA ARG A 166 4.67 8.26 -7.75
C ARG A 166 3.29 8.09 -7.10
N HIS A 167 2.94 6.87 -6.69
CA HIS A 167 1.63 6.54 -6.12
C HIS A 167 1.62 6.38 -4.58
N ARG A 168 2.76 6.63 -3.91
CA ARG A 168 2.89 6.48 -2.45
C ARG A 168 1.97 7.41 -1.66
N ASP A 169 1.59 8.54 -2.25
CA ASP A 169 0.70 9.54 -1.69
C ASP A 169 -0.47 9.84 -2.62
N PRO A 170 -1.71 9.86 -2.13
CA PRO A 170 -2.84 10.31 -2.92
C PRO A 170 -2.69 11.81 -3.23
N LEU A 171 -2.80 12.17 -4.51
CA LEU A 171 -2.88 13.56 -4.95
C LEU A 171 -4.12 14.25 -4.33
N PRO A 172 -4.04 15.56 -4.04
CA PRO A 172 -5.18 16.32 -3.54
C PRO A 172 -6.37 16.28 -4.53
N VAL A 173 -7.58 16.31 -3.97
CA VAL A 173 -8.89 16.09 -4.62
C VAL A 173 -9.13 16.97 -5.87
N ASP A 174 -8.44 18.10 -5.99
CA ASP A 174 -8.56 19.04 -7.11
C ASP A 174 -7.90 18.57 -8.42
N GLN A 175 -7.16 17.47 -8.39
CA GLN A 175 -6.66 16.81 -9.58
C GLN A 175 -7.26 15.42 -9.59
N THR A 176 -8.34 15.24 -10.35
CA THR A 176 -8.74 13.91 -10.82
C THR A 176 -7.88 13.57 -12.05
N PRO A 177 -6.77 12.83 -11.93
CA PRO A 177 -6.55 11.80 -12.91
C PRO A 177 -7.59 10.72 -12.59
N THR A 178 -8.22 10.20 -13.65
CA THR A 178 -8.84 8.89 -13.69
C THR A 178 -8.15 7.97 -12.69
N ARG A 179 -8.90 7.29 -11.80
CA ARG A 179 -8.38 6.29 -10.83
C ARG A 179 -7.61 5.20 -11.60
N THR A 180 -6.39 5.50 -12.02
CA THR A 180 -5.59 4.66 -12.89
C THR A 180 -4.94 3.63 -12.01
N ALA A 181 -5.27 2.37 -12.25
CA ALA A 181 -4.43 1.26 -11.84
C ALA A 181 -2.98 1.62 -12.16
N VAL A 182 -2.07 1.32 -11.24
CA VAL A 182 -0.65 1.48 -11.54
C VAL A 182 -0.34 0.49 -12.65
N ASP A 183 0.13 0.99 -13.80
CA ASP A 183 0.56 0.12 -14.89
C ASP A 183 1.86 -0.57 -14.50
N LEU A 184 1.70 -1.66 -13.75
CA LEU A 184 2.79 -2.45 -13.21
C LEU A 184 3.10 -3.57 -14.18
N HIS A 185 4.29 -3.51 -14.78
CA HIS A 185 4.77 -4.61 -15.58
C HIS A 185 4.99 -5.85 -14.70
N GLY A 186 4.24 -6.92 -14.95
CA GLY A 186 4.18 -8.07 -14.05
C GLY A 186 5.54 -8.68 -13.73
N ARG A 187 6.40 -8.80 -14.74
CA ARG A 187 7.78 -9.27 -14.60
C ARG A 187 8.64 -8.35 -13.74
N GLY A 188 8.44 -7.03 -13.81
CA GLY A 188 9.19 -6.06 -13.00
C GLY A 188 8.85 -6.16 -11.51
N VAL A 189 7.59 -6.41 -11.18
CA VAL A 189 7.16 -6.65 -9.78
C VAL A 189 7.75 -7.96 -9.28
N GLN A 190 7.77 -9.02 -10.10
CA GLN A 190 8.40 -10.28 -9.73
C GLN A 190 9.92 -10.14 -9.53
N GLU A 191 10.61 -9.40 -10.41
CA GLU A 191 12.04 -9.09 -10.25
C GLU A 191 12.29 -8.32 -8.94
N LEU A 192 11.43 -7.35 -8.61
CA LEU A 192 11.48 -6.63 -7.33
C LEU A 192 11.28 -7.58 -6.14
N LEU A 193 10.23 -8.41 -6.15
CA LEU A 193 9.95 -9.35 -5.07
C LEU A 193 11.09 -10.35 -4.87
N ARG A 194 11.63 -10.93 -5.96
CA ARG A 194 12.78 -11.85 -5.88
C ARG A 194 14.02 -11.18 -5.30
N ALA A 195 14.29 -9.92 -5.66
CA ALA A 195 15.40 -9.18 -5.06
C ALA A 195 15.18 -8.96 -3.57
N LEU A 196 13.96 -8.58 -3.15
CA LEU A 196 13.63 -8.37 -1.74
C LEU A 196 13.67 -9.67 -0.92
N ASP A 197 13.29 -10.80 -1.54
CA ASP A 197 13.34 -12.13 -0.92
C ASP A 197 14.79 -12.66 -0.80
N GLY A 198 15.66 -12.33 -1.76
CA GLY A 198 17.05 -12.78 -1.83
C GLY A 198 18.05 -11.98 -0.98
N GLU A 199 17.64 -10.85 -0.41
CA GLU A 199 18.44 -10.12 0.58
C GLU A 199 18.55 -10.96 1.85
N ASP A 200 19.76 -11.47 2.13
CA ASP A 200 20.14 -12.20 3.35
C ASP A 200 20.08 -11.26 4.56
N VAL A 201 18.87 -10.92 5.00
CA VAL A 201 18.67 -10.35 6.32
C VAL A 201 18.81 -11.53 7.29
N SER A 202 19.98 -11.68 7.90
CA SER A 202 20.31 -12.74 8.86
C SER A 202 19.35 -12.83 10.07
N ILE A 203 18.42 -11.88 10.18
CA ILE A 203 17.33 -11.82 11.13
C ILE A 203 16.02 -11.71 10.33
N ASP A 204 15.13 -12.68 10.50
CA ASP A 204 13.76 -12.56 9.98
C ASP A 204 13.08 -11.37 10.68
N THR A 205 12.88 -10.29 9.93
CA THR A 205 12.22 -9.06 10.40
C THR A 205 10.72 -9.06 10.11
N SER A 206 10.16 -10.20 9.68
CA SER A 206 8.73 -10.33 9.47
C SER A 206 7.98 -10.33 10.79
N ALA A 207 6.88 -9.58 10.84
CA ALA A 207 5.94 -9.61 11.95
C ALA A 207 4.53 -9.82 11.43
N LEU A 208 3.70 -10.53 12.21
CA LEU A 208 2.29 -10.68 11.87
C LEU A 208 1.61 -9.32 12.02
N MET A 209 1.08 -8.81 10.91
CA MET A 209 0.48 -7.48 10.83
C MET A 209 -0.90 -7.56 10.19
N THR A 210 -1.77 -6.63 10.56
CA THR A 210 -3.09 -6.48 9.96
C THR A 210 -3.38 -5.02 9.61
N GLY A 211 -4.42 -4.79 8.82
CA GLY A 211 -4.92 -3.46 8.55
C GLY A 211 -5.75 -3.42 7.28
N TYR A 212 -5.89 -2.20 6.75
CA TYR A 212 -6.61 -1.96 5.51
C TYR A 212 -5.74 -1.23 4.51
N ALA A 213 -5.86 -1.63 3.25
CA ALA A 213 -5.13 -1.05 2.15
C ALA A 213 -6.03 -0.90 0.93
N ARG A 214 -5.66 0.01 0.06
CA ARG A 214 -6.37 0.22 -1.21
C ARG A 214 -5.61 -0.46 -2.33
N VAL A 215 -6.27 -1.36 -3.06
CA VAL A 215 -5.67 -2.08 -4.18
C VAL A 215 -5.23 -1.07 -5.25
N THR A 216 -3.98 -1.16 -5.67
CA THR A 216 -3.39 -0.29 -6.71
C THR A 216 -3.06 -1.06 -7.99
N GLY A 217 -2.85 -2.37 -7.89
CA GLY A 217 -2.58 -3.25 -9.03
C GLY A 217 -2.77 -4.73 -8.65
N LEU A 218 -2.98 -5.56 -9.66
CA LEU A 218 -3.13 -7.01 -9.50
C LEU A 218 -2.29 -7.71 -10.56
N LEU A 219 -1.55 -8.71 -10.12
CA LEU A 219 -0.76 -9.57 -10.98
C LEU A 219 -1.36 -10.97 -10.94
N PRO A 220 -1.84 -11.51 -12.08
CA PRO A 220 -2.36 -12.86 -12.12
C PRO A 220 -1.23 -13.86 -11.82
N SER A 221 -1.62 -15.03 -11.33
CA SER A 221 -0.69 -16.17 -11.26
C SER A 221 -0.28 -16.57 -12.68
N THR A 222 1.02 -16.76 -12.91
CA THR A 222 1.55 -17.17 -14.21
C THR A 222 2.57 -18.29 -14.04
N GLY A 223 2.23 -19.50 -14.50
CA GLY A 223 3.13 -20.65 -14.42
C GLY A 223 3.52 -20.98 -12.97
N THR A 224 4.77 -20.69 -12.62
CA THR A 224 5.34 -20.92 -11.28
C THR A 224 5.17 -19.74 -10.33
N ASP A 225 4.75 -18.57 -10.82
CA ASP A 225 4.61 -17.37 -10.00
C ASP A 225 3.22 -17.28 -9.36
N SER A 226 3.21 -16.99 -8.06
CA SER A 226 2.04 -16.67 -7.25
C SER A 226 1.32 -15.43 -7.76
N ARG A 227 -0.01 -15.39 -7.59
CA ARG A 227 -0.79 -14.15 -7.74
C ARG A 227 -0.22 -13.11 -6.79
N CYS A 228 -0.13 -11.84 -7.20
CA CYS A 228 0.34 -10.77 -6.33
C CYS A 228 -0.64 -9.60 -6.32
N VAL A 229 -1.01 -9.14 -5.13
CA VAL A 229 -1.80 -7.93 -4.92
C VAL A 229 -0.85 -6.81 -4.54
N VAL A 230 -0.92 -5.71 -5.28
CA VAL A 230 -0.18 -4.49 -4.99
C VAL A 230 -1.14 -3.45 -4.46
N ALA A 231 -0.86 -2.88 -3.29
CA ALA A 231 -1.77 -1.95 -2.63
C ALA A 231 -1.06 -0.80 -1.92
N SER A 232 -1.81 0.22 -1.52
CA SER A 232 -1.30 1.31 -0.69
C SER A 232 -2.04 1.33 0.65
N PRO A 233 -1.33 1.21 1.79
CA PRO A 233 -1.96 1.05 3.09
C PRO A 233 -2.62 2.36 3.55
N LEU A 234 -3.78 2.24 4.20
CA LEU A 234 -4.34 3.29 5.04
C LEU A 234 -3.70 3.22 6.41
N PHE A 235 -3.76 2.05 7.06
CA PHE A 235 -3.04 1.78 8.28
C PHE A 235 -2.54 0.34 8.32
N VAL A 236 -1.47 0.13 9.10
CA VAL A 236 -0.90 -1.18 9.43
C VAL A 236 -0.66 -1.19 10.93
N GLU A 237 -1.08 -2.26 11.59
CA GLU A 237 -0.86 -2.50 13.02
C GLU A 237 -0.38 -3.93 13.23
N TYR A 238 0.29 -4.21 14.35
CA TYR A 238 0.61 -5.59 14.71
C TYR A 238 -0.67 -6.38 14.95
N ALA A 239 -0.70 -7.62 14.50
CA ALA A 239 -1.74 -8.55 14.90
C ALA A 239 -1.51 -9.04 16.33
N THR A 240 -2.59 -9.31 17.06
CA THR A 240 -2.48 -9.98 18.36
C THR A 240 -2.22 -11.46 18.14
N VAL A 241 -1.09 -11.96 18.62
CA VAL A 241 -0.90 -13.40 18.77
C VAL A 241 -1.78 -13.83 19.95
N LEU A 242 -2.93 -14.45 19.68
CA LEU A 242 -3.68 -15.12 20.74
C LEU A 242 -2.75 -16.21 21.29
N SER A 243 -2.24 -16.01 22.50
CA SER A 243 -1.61 -17.09 23.26
C SER A 243 -2.73 -18.01 23.69
N GLU A 244 -2.88 -19.14 22.99
CA GLU A 244 -3.69 -20.27 23.46
C GLU A 244 -3.05 -20.95 24.68
#